data_AF-A0A5N7MKF8-F1
#
_entry.id   AF-A0A5N7MKF8-F1
#
_cell.length_a   1.000
_cell.length_b   1.000
_cell.length_c   1.000
_cell.angle_alpha   90.00
_cell.angle_beta   90.00
_cell.angle_gamma   90.00
#
_symmetry.space_group_name_H-M   'P 1'
#
loop_
_entity.id
_entity.type
_entity.pdbx_description
1 polymer ?
#
loop_
_entity_poly.entity_id
_entity_poly.type
_entity_poly.pdbx_seq_one_letter_code
_entity_poly.pdbx_strand_id
1 'polypeptide(L)'
;MSFAMLKRLSSGPSRQPPGTYSPDILPLLQSLLAALADIDFEHQKNRETILQSAIDEPLKQRAMAALAKQHHERRDPYLREIDKLERQIQRTFA
;
A
#
# COMPACT_ATOMS: atom_id res chain seq x y z
N MET A 1 -15.86 -1.43 17.84
CA MET A 1 -16.54 -0.24 18.39
C MET A 1 -15.48 0.86 18.46
N SER A 2 -15.42 1.89 17.62
CA SER A 2 -16.47 2.65 16.94
C SER A 2 -15.96 3.25 15.62
N PHE A 3 -16.64 2.92 14.52
CA PHE A 3 -16.59 3.64 13.26
C PHE A 3 -17.46 4.88 13.39
N ALA A 4 -16.92 5.99 13.90
CA ALA A 4 -17.68 7.23 14.02
C ALA A 4 -16.80 8.46 13.91
N MET A 5 -16.04 8.61 12.82
CA MET A 5 -15.52 9.94 12.45
C MET A 5 -15.14 10.11 10.97
N LEU A 6 -15.89 9.52 10.03
CA LEU A 6 -15.70 9.76 8.59
C LEU A 6 -17.03 10.05 7.86
N LYS A 7 -17.93 10.78 8.53
CA LYS A 7 -19.11 11.40 7.88
C LYS A 7 -19.15 12.90 8.16
N ARG A 8 -18.16 13.60 7.61
CA ARG A 8 -18.15 15.04 7.30
C ARG A 8 -16.99 15.15 6.30
N LEU A 9 -17.20 15.22 5.00
CA LEU A 9 -17.78 16.36 4.29
C LEU A 9 -18.19 15.88 2.88
N SER A 10 -19.47 15.57 2.69
CA SER A 10 -20.10 15.52 1.36
C SER A 10 -21.03 16.72 1.30
N SER A 11 -20.50 17.91 0.98
CA SER A 11 -21.27 19.10 0.60
C SER A 11 -20.32 20.24 0.21
N GLY A 12 -20.25 20.55 -1.08
CA GLY A 12 -19.63 21.76 -1.62
C GLY A 12 -18.69 21.48 -2.79
N PRO A 13 -18.79 22.18 -3.93
CA PRO A 13 -17.77 22.10 -4.97
C PRO A 13 -16.50 22.70 -4.38
N SER A 14 -15.60 21.85 -3.92
CA SER A 14 -14.28 22.28 -3.48
C SER A 14 -13.60 22.91 -4.69
N ARG A 15 -13.57 24.24 -4.71
CA ARG A 15 -12.62 25.02 -5.50
C ARG A 15 -11.24 24.56 -5.07
N GLN A 16 -10.69 23.58 -5.77
CA GLN A 16 -9.30 23.18 -5.57
C GLN A 16 -8.43 24.42 -5.83
N PRO A 17 -7.45 24.74 -4.96
CA PRO A 17 -6.38 25.67 -5.34
C PRO A 17 -5.77 25.16 -6.64
N PRO A 18 -5.21 26.01 -7.52
CA PRO A 18 -4.80 25.63 -8.86
C PRO A 18 -3.80 24.46 -8.87
N GLY A 19 -4.38 23.26 -8.90
CA GLY A 19 -4.10 22.08 -9.70
C GLY A 19 -2.65 21.65 -9.84
N THR A 20 -2.02 21.15 -8.78
CA THR A 20 -0.77 20.37 -8.95
C THR A 20 -1.05 18.93 -9.41
N TYR A 21 -2.31 18.45 -9.40
CA TYR A 21 -2.70 17.11 -9.86
C TYR A 21 -4.15 17.06 -10.34
N SER A 22 -4.46 16.22 -11.34
CA SER A 22 -5.84 15.85 -11.71
C SER A 22 -6.60 15.32 -10.48
N PRO A 23 -7.91 15.62 -10.32
CA PRO A 23 -8.68 15.26 -9.12
C PRO A 23 -8.68 13.76 -8.78
N ASP A 24 -8.37 12.91 -9.75
CA ASP A 24 -8.37 11.45 -9.59
C ASP A 24 -6.99 10.87 -9.18
N ILE A 25 -5.91 11.64 -9.33
CA ILE A 25 -4.54 11.15 -9.09
C ILE A 25 -4.27 10.95 -7.60
N LEU A 26 -4.61 11.93 -6.77
CA LEU A 26 -4.31 11.88 -5.33
C LEU A 26 -5.07 10.76 -4.62
N PRO A 27 -6.40 10.55 -4.84
CA PRO A 27 -7.12 9.42 -4.24
C PRO A 27 -6.58 8.06 -4.68
N LEU A 28 -6.19 7.92 -5.95
CA LEU A 28 -5.61 6.68 -6.47
C LEU A 28 -4.25 6.39 -5.81
N LEU A 29 -3.37 7.38 -5.74
CA LEU A 29 -2.07 7.25 -5.08
C LEU A 29 -2.21 6.83 -3.61
N GLN A 30 -3.10 7.49 -2.88
CA GLN A 30 -3.38 7.15 -1.48
C GLN A 30 -3.88 5.71 -1.33
N SER A 31 -4.75 5.25 -2.22
CA SER A 31 -5.26 3.88 -2.21
C SER A 31 -4.16 2.84 -2.48
N LEU A 32 -3.26 3.12 -3.44
CA LEU A 32 -2.11 2.25 -3.74
C LEU A 32 -1.13 2.17 -2.56
N LEU A 33 -0.83 3.31 -1.94
CA LEU A 33 0.06 3.37 -0.78
C LEU A 33 -0.54 2.69 0.45
N ALA A 34 -1.85 2.85 0.69
CA ALA A 34 -2.55 2.16 1.77
C ALA A 34 -2.48 0.63 1.59
N ALA A 35 -2.75 0.12 0.38
CA ALA A 35 -2.65 -1.30 0.09
C ALA A 35 -1.22 -1.85 0.29
N LEU A 36 -0.19 -1.08 -0.10
CA LEU A 36 1.20 -1.45 0.15
C LEU A 36 1.53 -1.48 1.65
N ALA A 37 1.05 -0.50 2.41
CA ALA A 37 1.25 -0.45 3.86
C ALA A 37 0.62 -1.66 4.56
N ASP A 38 -0.60 -2.05 4.16
CA ASP A 38 -1.26 -3.25 4.69
C ASP A 38 -0.46 -4.52 4.38
N ILE A 39 0.08 -4.65 3.16
CA ILE A 39 0.92 -5.78 2.76
C ILE A 39 2.22 -5.84 3.57
N ASP A 40 2.87 -4.69 3.77
CA ASP A 40 4.11 -4.58 4.53
C ASP A 40 3.90 -4.89 6.01
N PHE A 41 2.79 -4.42 6.59
CA PHE A 41 2.42 -4.70 7.97
C PHE A 41 2.16 -6.20 8.19
N GLU A 42 1.36 -6.82 7.32
CA GLU A 42 1.07 -8.26 7.42
C GLU A 42 2.33 -9.11 7.25
N HIS A 43 3.25 -8.73 6.34
CA HIS A 43 4.53 -9.42 6.21
C HIS A 43 5.36 -9.35 7.49
N GLN A 44 5.49 -8.16 8.09
CA GLN A 44 6.25 -7.99 9.33
C GLN A 44 5.66 -8.80 10.48
N LYS A 45 4.33 -8.77 10.65
CA LYS A 45 3.61 -9.56 11.66
C LYS A 45 3.83 -11.07 11.48
N ASN A 46 3.72 -11.57 10.25
CA ASN A 46 3.93 -12.99 9.95
C ASN A 46 5.38 -13.40 10.18
N ARG A 47 6.33 -12.52 9.87
CA ARG A 47 7.74 -12.74 10.14
C ARG A 47 8.01 -12.86 11.64
N GLU A 48 7.47 -11.95 12.45
CA GLU A 48 7.55 -12.04 13.91
C GLU A 48 6.95 -13.33 14.46
N THR A 49 5.80 -13.75 13.92
CA THR A 49 5.13 -15.01 14.30
C THR A 49 6.01 -16.23 14.07
N ILE A 50 6.65 -16.33 12.90
CA ILE A 50 7.53 -17.46 12.59
C ILE A 50 8.78 -17.42 13.48
N LEU A 51 9.37 -16.25 13.72
CA LEU A 51 10.54 -16.10 14.59
C LEU A 51 10.24 -16.58 16.02
N GLN A 52 9.07 -16.23 16.55
CA GLN A 52 8.61 -16.61 17.89
C GLN A 52 8.11 -18.05 18.00
N SER A 53 7.86 -18.73 16.88
CA SER A 53 7.36 -20.11 16.89
C SER A 53 8.40 -21.11 17.42
N ALA A 54 7.94 -22.26 17.91
CA ALA A 54 8.80 -23.33 18.41
C ALA A 54 9.24 -24.34 17.33
N ILE A 55 9.04 -24.03 16.03
CA ILE A 55 9.42 -24.93 14.94
C ILE A 55 10.94 -24.96 14.75
N ASP A 56 11.45 -26.05 14.18
CA ASP A 56 12.89 -26.23 13.94
C ASP A 56 13.45 -25.17 12.99
N GLU A 57 14.71 -24.79 13.21
CA GLU A 57 15.39 -23.72 12.48
C GLU A 57 15.37 -23.89 10.95
N PRO A 58 15.60 -25.09 10.36
CA PRO A 58 15.51 -25.28 8.92
C PRO A 58 14.09 -25.02 8.38
N LEU A 59 13.05 -25.33 9.17
CA LEU A 59 11.66 -25.05 8.81
C LEU A 59 11.35 -23.55 8.91
N LYS A 60 11.87 -22.85 9.93
CA LYS A 60 11.79 -21.38 10.01
C LYS A 60 12.39 -20.72 8.78
N GLN A 61 13.59 -21.13 8.38
CA GLN A 61 14.28 -20.57 7.20
C GLN A 61 13.46 -20.78 5.93
N ARG A 62 12.89 -21.99 5.73
CA ARG A 62 12.03 -22.26 4.58
C ARG A 62 10.75 -21.41 4.60
N ALA A 63 10.14 -21.27 5.77
CA ALA A 63 8.95 -20.43 5.95
C ALA A 63 9.25 -18.95 5.69
N MET A 64 10.40 -18.45 6.15
CA MET A 64 10.89 -17.08 5.87
C MET A 64 11.08 -16.83 4.38
N ALA A 65 11.72 -17.76 3.67
CA ALA A 65 11.94 -17.63 2.23
C ALA A 65 10.61 -17.60 1.45
N ALA A 66 9.66 -18.47 1.82
CA ALA A 66 8.33 -18.47 1.23
C ALA A 66 7.58 -17.16 1.51
N LEU A 67 7.63 -16.67 2.76
CA LEU A 67 6.99 -15.43 3.17
C LEU A 67 7.57 -14.21 2.44
N ALA A 68 8.89 -14.15 2.25
CA ALA A 68 9.55 -13.09 1.49
C ALA A 68 9.13 -13.12 0.01
N LYS A 69 9.12 -14.31 -0.61
CA LYS A 69 8.66 -14.48 -2.00
C LYS A 69 7.21 -14.00 -2.17
N GLN A 70 6.31 -14.44 -1.30
CA GLN A 70 4.90 -14.04 -1.34
C GLN A 70 4.74 -12.52 -1.15
N HIS A 71 5.52 -11.91 -0.26
CA HIS A 71 5.49 -10.46 -0.04
C HIS A 71 5.90 -9.69 -1.30
N HIS A 72 6.98 -10.10 -1.96
CA HIS A 72 7.41 -9.52 -3.23
C HIS A 72 6.31 -9.65 -4.31
N GLU A 73 5.76 -10.85 -4.49
CA GLU A 73 4.70 -11.11 -5.47
C GLU A 73 3.45 -10.26 -5.21
N ARG A 74 3.09 -10.04 -3.94
CA ARG A 74 1.93 -9.22 -3.57
C ARG A 74 2.17 -7.73 -3.80
N ARG A 75 3.39 -7.21 -3.60
CA ARG A 75 3.72 -5.78 -3.78
C ARG A 75 3.84 -5.37 -5.24
N ASP A 76 4.40 -6.26 -6.05
CA ASP A 76 4.73 -6.06 -7.46
C ASP A 76 3.63 -5.38 -8.31
N PRO A 77 2.34 -5.79 -8.28
CA PRO A 77 1.30 -5.11 -9.04
C PRO A 77 1.10 -3.63 -8.62
N TYR A 78 1.16 -3.33 -7.32
CA TYR A 78 0.96 -1.96 -6.82
C TYR A 78 2.13 -1.05 -7.17
N LEU A 79 3.36 -1.57 -7.11
CA LEU A 79 4.55 -0.84 -7.54
C LEU A 79 4.48 -0.49 -9.03
N ARG A 80 4.03 -1.43 -9.88
CA ARG A 80 3.79 -1.14 -11.30
C ARG A 80 2.76 -0.05 -11.54
N GLU A 81 1.68 0.00 -10.75
CA GLU A 81 0.67 1.04 -10.88
C GLU A 81 1.20 2.41 -10.41
N ILE A 82 2.00 2.45 -9.35
CA ILE A 82 2.68 3.68 -8.92
C ILE A 82 3.62 4.19 -10.03
N ASP A 83 4.45 3.33 -10.62
CA ASP A 83 5.34 3.72 -11.73
C ASP A 83 4.57 4.29 -12.93
N LYS A 84 3.40 3.73 -13.24
CA LYS A 84 2.53 4.26 -14.31
C LYS A 84 1.99 5.64 -13.93
N LEU A 85 1.56 5.81 -12.68
CA LEU A 85 1.03 7.07 -12.17
C LEU A 85 2.11 8.17 -12.17
N GLU A 86 3.33 7.84 -11.74
CA GLU A 86 4.48 8.76 -11.78
C GLU A 86 4.79 9.21 -13.21
N ARG A 87 4.82 8.29 -14.18
CA ARG A 87 5.01 8.64 -15.59
C ARG A 87 3.89 9.53 -16.14
N GLN A 88 2.64 9.30 -15.71
CA GLN A 88 1.51 10.14 -16.10
C GLN A 88 1.66 11.57 -15.54
N ILE A 89 2.03 11.68 -14.25
CA ILE A 89 2.32 12.97 -13.61
C ILE A 89 3.42 13.70 -14.38
N GLN A 90 4.54 13.03 -14.65
CA GLN A 90 5.66 13.61 -15.39
C GLN A 90 5.23 14.12 -16.76
N ARG A 91 4.41 13.39 -17.51
CA ARG A 91 3.89 13.86 -18.82
C ARG A 91 2.92 15.03 -18.71
N THR A 92 2.22 15.17 -17.59
CA THR A 92 1.20 16.20 -17.39
C THR A 92 1.82 17.53 -16.96
N PHE A 93 2.99 17.49 -16.29
CA PHE A 93 3.69 18.66 -15.76
C PHE A 93 5.09 18.90 -16.36
N ALA A 94 5.45 18.17 -17.42
CA ALA A 94 6.62 18.45 -18.25
C ALA A 94 6.25 19.42 -19.39
#